data_AF-A0A6M0Q4L8-F1
#
_entry.id   AF-A0A6M0Q4L8-F1
#
_cell.length_a   1.000
_cell.length_b   1.000
_cell.length_c   1.000
_cell.angle_alpha   90.00
_cell.angle_beta   90.00
_cell.angle_gamma   90.00
#
_symmetry.space_group_name_H-M   'P 1'
#
loop_
_entity.id
_entity.type
_entity.pdbx_description
1 polymer ?
#
loop_
_entity_poly.entity_id
_entity_poly.type
_entity_poly.pdbx_seq_one_letter_code
_entity_poly.pdbx_strand_id
1 'polypeptide(L)'
;MSIQRDYRYFGGQPFEQVEITREFPAVDSTMFSESAVAFQQLLRDASTVLKHLAEDKNFANEVMSAAQHSNPKKVEELIKSTGIDSKVDTTFNPDGITFKFEANVHGTDCCKLSMTLRW
;
A
#
# COMPACT_ATOMS: atom_id res chain seq x y z
N MET A 1 35.53 -56.30 -49.94
CA MET A 1 36.61 -56.00 -48.97
C MET A 1 37.33 -54.75 -49.47
N SER A 2 37.46 -53.61 -48.80
CA SER A 2 36.93 -53.09 -47.55
C SER A 2 37.20 -51.58 -47.62
N ILE A 3 36.15 -50.78 -47.39
CA ILE A 3 36.16 -49.46 -46.72
C ILE A 3 37.11 -48.37 -47.23
N GLN A 4 36.53 -47.27 -47.71
CA GLN A 4 36.90 -45.94 -47.22
C GLN A 4 35.64 -45.09 -47.16
N ARG A 5 35.05 -44.98 -45.96
CA ARG A 5 33.98 -44.00 -45.71
C ARG A 5 34.65 -42.66 -45.47
N ASP A 6 34.41 -41.75 -46.39
CA ASP A 6 34.83 -40.35 -46.32
C ASP A 6 33.99 -39.65 -45.25
N TYR A 7 34.54 -39.53 -44.04
CA TYR A 7 33.91 -38.76 -42.97
C TYR A 7 34.18 -37.28 -43.22
N ARG A 8 33.25 -36.62 -43.91
CA ARG A 8 33.20 -35.15 -43.95
C ARG A 8 32.85 -34.65 -42.55
N TYR A 9 33.81 -34.01 -41.89
CA TYR A 9 33.59 -33.24 -40.67
C TYR A 9 32.69 -32.04 -40.99
N PHE A 10 31.41 -32.12 -40.65
CA PHE A 10 30.56 -30.94 -40.53
C PHE A 10 30.92 -30.23 -39.22
N GLY A 11 31.64 -29.12 -39.31
CA GLY A 11 31.97 -28.27 -38.16
C GLY A 11 30.71 -27.61 -37.62
N GLY A 12 30.20 -28.11 -36.49
CA GLY A 12 29.18 -27.41 -35.70
C GLY A 12 29.79 -26.14 -35.11
N GLN A 13 29.19 -24.98 -35.39
CA GLN A 13 29.50 -23.74 -34.68
C GLN A 13 29.14 -23.93 -33.19
N PRO A 14 29.98 -23.51 -32.23
CA PRO A 14 29.60 -23.52 -30.83
C PRO A 14 28.40 -22.59 -30.63
N PHE A 15 27.39 -23.04 -29.88
CA PHE A 15 26.28 -22.20 -29.46
C PHE A 15 26.82 -21.11 -28.53
N GLU A 16 27.04 -19.91 -29.07
CA GLU A 16 27.41 -18.75 -28.28
C GLU A 16 26.20 -18.36 -27.42
N GLN A 17 26.32 -18.51 -26.09
CA GLN A 17 25.26 -18.12 -25.19
C GLN A 17 25.17 -16.59 -25.20
N VAL A 18 24.16 -16.06 -25.88
CA VAL A 18 23.84 -14.64 -25.81
C VAL A 18 23.37 -14.36 -24.38
N GLU A 19 24.25 -13.82 -23.55
CA GLU A 19 23.85 -13.23 -22.28
C GLU A 19 22.96 -12.02 -22.59
N ILE A 20 21.65 -12.21 -22.46
CA ILE A 20 20.69 -11.11 -22.51
C ILE A 20 20.83 -10.35 -21.19
N THR A 21 21.81 -9.45 -21.11
CA THR A 21 21.95 -8.50 -20.01
C THR A 21 20.76 -7.54 -20.10
N ARG A 22 19.81 -7.67 -19.18
CA ARG A 22 18.75 -6.67 -19.02
C ARG A 22 19.37 -5.39 -18.44
N GLU A 23 19.59 -4.41 -19.29
CA GLU A 23 19.90 -3.05 -18.83
C GLU A 23 18.63 -2.44 -18.24
N PHE A 24 18.67 -2.10 -16.95
CA PHE A 24 17.60 -1.35 -16.32
C PHE A 24 17.71 0.13 -16.69
N PRO A 25 16.58 0.84 -16.87
CA PRO A 25 16.61 2.28 -17.08
C PRO A 25 17.21 2.98 -15.85
N ALA A 26 17.72 4.19 -16.05
CA ALA A 26 18.15 5.04 -14.95
C ALA A 26 17.00 5.25 -13.95
N VAL A 27 17.32 5.18 -12.65
CA VAL A 27 16.33 5.31 -11.58
C VAL A 27 15.99 6.79 -11.37
N ASP A 28 14.70 7.13 -11.44
CA ASP A 28 14.15 8.40 -10.97
C ASP A 28 13.36 8.15 -9.69
N SER A 29 13.80 8.76 -8.58
CA SER A 29 13.17 8.59 -7.26
C SER A 29 12.15 9.67 -6.92
N THR A 30 11.88 10.63 -7.82
CA THR A 30 11.06 11.82 -7.53
C THR A 30 9.67 11.43 -6.98
N MET A 31 8.91 10.63 -7.74
CA MET A 31 7.57 10.18 -7.31
C MET A 31 7.62 9.33 -6.03
N PHE A 32 8.68 8.54 -5.84
CA PHE A 32 8.83 7.73 -4.64
C PHE A 32 9.05 8.62 -3.39
N SER A 33 9.88 9.65 -3.50
CA SER A 33 10.09 10.63 -2.44
C SER A 33 8.83 11.45 -2.14
N GLU A 34 8.10 11.90 -3.16
CA GLU A 34 6.83 12.62 -2.98
C GLU A 34 5.78 11.72 -2.30
N SER A 35 5.70 10.45 -2.70
CA SER A 35 4.83 9.47 -2.07
C SER A 35 5.18 9.29 -0.58
N ALA A 36 6.47 9.24 -0.24
CA ALA A 36 6.91 9.15 1.15
C ALA A 36 6.49 10.38 1.97
N VAL A 37 6.61 11.59 1.41
CA VAL A 37 6.16 12.83 2.08
C VAL A 37 4.65 12.83 2.28
N ALA A 38 3.87 12.44 1.28
CA ALA A 38 2.42 12.31 1.39
C ALA A 38 2.02 11.28 2.45
N PHE A 39 2.72 10.14 2.51
CA PHE A 39 2.48 9.10 3.52
C PHE A 39 2.75 9.59 4.95
N GLN A 40 3.72 10.48 5.15
CA GLN A 40 3.96 11.09 6.47
C GLN A 40 2.75 11.89 6.97
N GLN A 41 1.97 12.52 6.07
CA GLN A 41 0.71 13.16 6.47
C GLN A 41 -0.30 12.12 6.96
N LEU A 42 -0.45 11.01 6.24
CA LEU A 42 -1.36 9.93 6.65
C LEU A 42 -0.99 9.40 8.05
N LEU A 43 0.30 9.28 8.36
CA LEU A 43 0.78 8.87 9.69
C LEU A 43 0.42 9.88 10.78
N ARG A 44 0.54 11.19 10.51
CA ARG A 44 0.15 12.25 11.46
C ARG A 44 -1.35 12.21 11.75
N ASP A 45 -2.16 12.05 10.72
CA ASP A 45 -3.61 12.00 10.84
C ASP A 45 -4.05 10.73 11.59
N ALA A 46 -3.48 9.57 11.23
CA ALA A 46 -3.72 8.32 11.95
C ALA A 46 -3.31 8.44 13.43
N SER A 47 -2.16 9.05 13.73
CA SER A 47 -1.72 9.29 15.10
C SER A 47 -2.70 10.19 15.88
N THR A 48 -3.30 11.18 15.21
CA THR A 48 -4.30 12.07 15.82
C THR A 48 -5.56 11.28 16.18
N VAL A 49 -6.08 10.48 15.26
CA VAL A 49 -7.24 9.59 15.51
C VAL A 49 -6.95 8.62 16.66
N LEU A 50 -5.79 7.96 16.65
CA LEU A 50 -5.39 7.02 17.70
C LEU A 50 -5.29 7.70 19.07
N LYS A 51 -4.77 8.93 19.12
CA LYS A 51 -4.70 9.71 20.36
C LYS A 51 -6.08 9.98 20.94
N HIS A 52 -7.02 10.46 20.12
CA HIS A 52 -8.40 10.69 20.56
C HIS A 52 -9.06 9.40 21.07
N LEU A 53 -8.90 8.28 20.35
CA LEU A 53 -9.44 6.98 20.77
C LEU A 53 -8.80 6.44 22.06
N ALA A 54 -7.52 6.73 22.30
CA ALA A 54 -6.80 6.25 23.49
C ALA A 54 -7.05 7.11 24.74
N GLU A 55 -7.16 8.43 24.57
CA GLU A 55 -7.21 9.39 25.69
C GLU A 55 -8.66 9.78 26.07
N ASP A 56 -9.59 9.79 25.11
CA ASP A 56 -11.00 10.13 25.35
C ASP A 56 -11.91 8.90 25.27
N LYS A 57 -12.25 8.37 26.45
CA LYS A 57 -13.13 7.20 26.58
C LYS A 57 -14.55 7.45 26.05
N ASN A 58 -15.06 8.67 26.15
CA ASN A 58 -16.41 8.98 25.66
C ASN A 58 -16.40 8.95 24.13
N PHE A 59 -15.40 9.57 23.51
CA PHE A 59 -15.20 9.50 22.07
C PHE A 59 -15.05 8.05 21.58
N ALA A 60 -14.20 7.24 22.24
CA ALA A 60 -14.04 5.82 21.90
C ALA A 60 -15.36 5.05 21.99
N ASN A 61 -16.14 5.26 23.06
CA ASN A 61 -17.45 4.63 23.24
C ASN A 61 -18.46 5.06 22.15
N GLU A 62 -18.47 6.33 21.76
CA GLU A 62 -19.33 6.82 20.68
C GLU A 62 -18.98 6.18 19.33
N VAL A 63 -17.69 6.08 19.01
CA VAL A 63 -17.21 5.41 17.79
C VAL A 63 -17.60 3.94 17.79
N MET A 64 -17.33 3.22 18.89
CA MET A 64 -17.70 1.81 19.03
C MET A 64 -19.22 1.60 18.93
N SER A 65 -20.01 2.46 19.58
CA SER A 65 -21.46 2.37 19.55
C SER A 65 -22.00 2.61 18.13
N ALA A 66 -21.50 3.62 17.42
CA ALA A 66 -21.89 3.88 16.04
C ALA A 66 -21.54 2.70 15.11
N ALA A 67 -20.36 2.11 15.30
CA ALA A 67 -19.92 0.93 14.54
C ALA A 67 -20.81 -0.30 14.83
N GLN A 68 -21.10 -0.60 16.11
CA GLN A 68 -21.97 -1.72 16.49
C GLN A 68 -23.40 -1.57 15.95
N HIS A 69 -23.92 -0.35 15.87
CA HIS A 69 -25.22 -0.05 15.25
C HIS A 69 -25.16 0.01 13.71
N SER A 70 -24.04 -0.38 13.09
CA SER A 70 -23.86 -0.37 11.64
C SER A 70 -24.10 1.00 10.99
N ASN A 71 -23.64 2.07 11.64
CA ASN A 71 -23.80 3.44 11.16
C ASN A 71 -22.47 4.03 10.64
N PRO A 72 -22.08 3.72 9.38
CA PRO A 72 -20.79 4.15 8.84
C PRO A 72 -20.67 5.67 8.70
N LYS A 73 -21.76 6.37 8.40
CA LYS A 73 -21.78 7.84 8.30
C LYS A 73 -21.41 8.50 9.61
N LYS A 74 -21.99 8.03 10.72
CA LYS A 74 -21.68 8.59 12.04
C LYS A 74 -20.24 8.30 12.45
N VAL A 75 -19.73 7.11 12.14
CA VAL A 75 -18.31 6.80 12.36
C VAL A 75 -17.42 7.76 11.57
N GLU A 76 -17.70 7.96 10.29
CA GLU A 76 -16.94 8.89 9.44
C GLU A 76 -16.97 10.34 9.99
N GLU A 77 -18.13 10.83 10.42
CA GLU A 77 -18.28 12.15 11.04
C GLU A 77 -17.45 12.29 12.32
N LEU A 78 -17.46 11.28 13.19
CA LEU A 78 -16.66 11.26 14.43
C LEU A 78 -15.16 11.25 14.14
N ILE A 79 -14.71 10.46 13.16
CA ILE A 79 -13.29 10.44 12.80
C ILE A 79 -12.88 11.78 12.20
N LYS A 80 -13.69 12.37 11.32
CA LYS A 80 -13.43 13.72 10.77
C LYS A 80 -13.41 14.81 11.84
N SER A 81 -14.21 14.68 12.90
CA SER A 81 -14.22 15.65 14.01
C SER A 81 -12.92 15.67 14.82
N THR A 82 -12.00 14.71 14.62
CA THR A 82 -10.66 14.75 15.21
C THR A 82 -9.74 15.79 14.56
N GLY A 83 -10.17 16.40 13.45
CA GLY A 83 -9.42 17.46 12.75
C GLY A 83 -8.38 16.95 11.77
N ILE A 84 -8.52 15.71 11.29
CA ILE A 84 -7.67 15.18 10.21
C ILE A 84 -8.05 15.78 8.85
N ASP A 85 -7.05 15.90 7.98
CA ASP A 85 -7.23 16.41 6.62
C ASP A 85 -7.37 15.28 5.58
N SER A 86 -6.79 14.10 5.88
CA SER A 86 -6.80 12.96 4.97
C SER A 86 -8.20 12.37 4.79
N LYS A 87 -8.48 11.92 3.56
CA LYS A 87 -9.65 11.08 3.31
C LYS A 87 -9.49 9.76 4.08
N VAL A 88 -10.52 9.36 4.81
CA VAL A 88 -10.56 8.11 5.57
C VAL A 88 -11.82 7.32 5.24
N ASP A 89 -11.64 6.08 4.81
CA ASP A 89 -12.71 5.10 4.68
C ASP A 89 -12.67 4.14 5.88
N THR A 90 -13.83 3.79 6.41
CA THR A 90 -13.92 2.96 7.62
C THR A 90 -14.79 1.74 7.40
N THR A 91 -14.28 0.58 7.83
CA THR A 91 -15.01 -0.69 7.83
C THR A 91 -14.95 -1.30 9.21
N PHE A 92 -16.02 -1.93 9.69
CA PHE A 92 -16.07 -2.51 11.03
C PHE A 92 -16.86 -3.82 11.03
N ASN A 93 -16.59 -4.64 12.04
CA ASN A 93 -17.31 -5.87 12.36
C ASN A 93 -17.50 -5.94 13.88
N PRO A 94 -18.19 -6.95 14.43
CA PRO A 94 -18.43 -7.05 15.87
C PRO A 94 -17.16 -7.03 16.74
N ASP A 95 -15.98 -7.29 16.17
CA ASP A 95 -14.72 -7.40 16.91
C ASP A 95 -13.77 -6.19 16.74
N GLY A 96 -14.07 -5.26 15.84
CA GLY A 96 -13.11 -4.22 15.52
C GLY A 96 -13.45 -3.33 14.34
N ILE A 97 -12.55 -2.38 14.12
CA ILE A 97 -12.64 -1.34 13.11
C ILE A 97 -11.33 -1.26 12.33
N THR A 98 -11.44 -1.00 11.04
CA THR A 98 -10.31 -0.75 10.14
C THR A 98 -10.51 0.59 9.46
N PHE A 99 -9.49 1.43 9.55
CA PHE A 99 -9.42 2.72 8.89
C PHE A 99 -8.45 2.63 7.71
N LYS A 100 -8.85 3.20 6.56
CA LYS A 100 -8.03 3.30 5.36
C LYS A 100 -7.89 4.77 5.00
N PHE A 101 -6.71 5.32 5.22
CA PHE A 101 -6.38 6.68 4.81
C PHE A 101 -5.77 6.66 3.42
N GLU A 102 -6.12 7.66 2.61
CA GLU A 102 -5.64 7.78 1.24
C GLU A 102 -5.04 9.17 1.00
N ALA A 103 -3.91 9.22 0.30
CA ALA A 103 -3.31 10.46 -0.19
C ALA A 103 -3.12 10.43 -1.70
N ASN A 104 -3.19 11.62 -2.28
CA ASN A 104 -3.02 11.88 -3.70
C ASN A 104 -1.79 12.76 -3.92
N VAL A 105 -0.99 12.42 -4.93
CA VAL A 105 0.16 13.22 -5.40
C VAL A 105 -0.06 13.48 -6.89
N HIS A 106 -0.08 14.76 -7.28
CA HIS A 106 -0.34 15.18 -8.67
C HIS A 106 -1.62 14.59 -9.29
N GLY A 107 -2.68 14.44 -8.48
CA GLY A 107 -3.95 13.85 -8.92
C GLY A 107 -3.94 12.33 -9.12
N THR A 108 -2.86 11.66 -8.69
CA THR A 108 -2.75 10.21 -8.70
C THR A 108 -2.79 9.66 -7.27
N ASP A 109 -3.59 8.62 -7.05
CA ASP A 109 -3.61 7.86 -5.81
C ASP A 109 -2.23 7.23 -5.58
N CYS A 110 -1.43 7.79 -4.68
CA CYS A 110 -0.06 7.32 -4.43
C CYS A 110 0.02 6.35 -3.27
N CYS A 111 -0.79 6.58 -2.24
CA CYS A 111 -0.41 6.18 -0.90
C CYS A 111 -1.64 5.81 -0.07
N LYS A 112 -1.55 4.66 0.60
CA LYS A 112 -2.63 4.13 1.43
C LYS A 112 -2.09 3.62 2.76
N LEU A 113 -2.66 4.11 3.86
CA LEU A 113 -2.38 3.62 5.21
C LEU A 113 -3.61 2.88 5.72
N SER A 114 -3.45 1.60 6.08
CA SER A 114 -4.52 0.80 6.68
C SER A 114 -4.14 0.47 8.12
N MET A 115 -5.04 0.76 9.07
CA MET A 115 -4.86 0.41 10.47
C MET A 115 -6.12 -0.30 11.01
N THR A 116 -5.93 -1.34 11.82
CA THR A 116 -7.02 -2.12 12.42
C THR A 116 -6.90 -2.09 13.93
N LEU A 117 -8.01 -1.76 14.61
CA LEU A 117 -8.14 -1.79 16.05
C LEU A 117 -9.19 -2.81 16.45
N ARG A 118 -8.97 -3.44 17.62
CA ARG A 118 -9.86 -4.45 18.20
C ARG A 118 -10.53 -3.87 19.45
N TRP A 119 -11.71 -4.39 19.77
CA TRP A 119 -12.36 -4.24 21.07
C TRP A 119 -12.89 -5.58 21.56
#